data_AF-W1EZV7-F1
#
_entry.id   AF-W1EZV7-F1
#
_cell.length_a   1.000
_cell.length_b   1.000
_cell.length_c   1.000
_cell.angle_alpha   90.00
_cell.angle_beta   90.00
_cell.angle_gamma   90.00
#
_symmetry.space_group_name_H-M   'P 1'
#
loop_
_entity.id
_entity.type
_entity.pdbx_description
1 polymer ?
#
loop_
_entity_poly.entity_id
_entity_poly.type
_entity_poly.pdbx_seq_one_letter_code
_entity_poly.pdbx_strand_id
1 'polypeptide(L)'
;MLPIARLEVLAATPKAVKAAYDLANGKQAADATLTALAALATAADKLPYFTGVDRAALTALTSVGRAILGKTSIQSVLDYLGLGEGSALPVGVPVPWPLETPPTGWLKCNGAAFSSEMYPKLAKAYPTNKLPDLRGEFIRGWDDGRGVDAGRALLNWQPHTILDHAHYMELWTGDGLAAGSAREGVNPGILATYGDGGIVKTDEPGHKVPSSLRAISSRSVKRYGEISGNVGTETRPRNVAFNYIVRAA
;
A
#
# COMPACT_ATOMS: atom_id res chain seq x y z
N MET A 1 -73.21 -71.40 -8.45
CA MET A 1 -71.92 -70.69 -8.28
C MET A 1 -72.16 -69.23 -8.59
N LEU A 2 -71.92 -68.33 -7.62
CA LEU A 2 -72.13 -66.89 -7.72
C LEU A 2 -71.17 -66.25 -8.74
N PRO A 3 -71.63 -65.33 -9.61
CA PRO A 3 -70.78 -64.28 -10.13
C PRO A 3 -70.78 -63.11 -9.13
N ILE A 4 -69.63 -62.88 -8.50
CA ILE A 4 -69.33 -61.67 -7.73
C ILE A 4 -69.24 -60.53 -8.76
N ALA A 5 -70.34 -59.84 -9.00
CA ALA A 5 -70.40 -58.69 -9.90
C ALA A 5 -70.08 -57.39 -9.14
N ARG A 6 -68.92 -56.81 -9.47
CA ARG A 6 -68.47 -55.41 -9.31
C ARG A 6 -68.97 -54.62 -8.08
N LEU A 7 -68.13 -54.57 -7.05
CA LEU A 7 -68.27 -53.71 -5.86
C LEU A 7 -68.17 -52.18 -6.15
N GLU A 8 -67.86 -51.75 -7.37
CA GLU A 8 -67.60 -50.34 -7.71
C GLU A 8 -68.86 -49.49 -7.97
N VAL A 9 -70.05 -50.09 -7.95
CA VAL A 9 -71.33 -49.40 -8.29
C VAL A 9 -72.18 -49.02 -7.06
N LEU A 10 -71.78 -49.40 -5.83
CA LEU A 10 -72.47 -48.97 -4.61
C LEU A 10 -72.10 -47.53 -4.24
N ALA A 11 -73.10 -46.69 -3.98
CA ALA A 11 -72.89 -45.30 -3.54
C ALA A 11 -72.24 -45.24 -2.15
N ALA A 12 -71.20 -44.40 -2.00
CA ALA A 12 -70.56 -44.15 -0.70
C ALA A 12 -71.53 -43.44 0.27
N THR A 13 -71.48 -43.78 1.55
CA THR A 13 -72.33 -43.11 2.56
C THR A 13 -71.92 -41.63 2.71
N PRO A 14 -72.86 -40.71 3.01
CA PRO A 14 -72.54 -39.30 3.24
C PRO A 14 -71.46 -39.09 4.32
N LYS A 15 -71.43 -39.96 5.34
CA LYS A 15 -70.40 -39.96 6.38
C LYS A 15 -69.01 -40.27 5.81
N ALA A 16 -68.90 -41.24 4.91
CA ALA A 16 -67.63 -41.58 4.25
C ALA A 16 -67.17 -40.46 3.30
N VAL A 17 -68.10 -39.84 2.56
CA VAL A 17 -67.80 -38.69 1.68
C VAL A 17 -67.31 -37.49 2.49
N LYS A 18 -68.00 -37.15 3.58
CA LYS A 18 -67.59 -36.06 4.48
C LYS A 18 -66.23 -36.34 5.11
N ALA A 19 -65.97 -37.58 5.56
CA ALA A 19 -64.68 -37.96 6.12
C ALA A 19 -63.52 -37.85 5.11
N ALA A 20 -63.75 -38.26 3.85
CA ALA A 20 -62.76 -38.13 2.79
C ALA A 20 -62.51 -36.67 2.40
N TYR A 21 -63.56 -35.85 2.33
CA TYR A 21 -63.47 -34.42 2.04
C TYR A 21 -62.75 -33.65 3.16
N ASP A 22 -63.11 -33.90 4.41
CA ASP A 22 -62.44 -33.32 5.57
C ASP A 22 -60.96 -33.75 5.64
N LEU A 23 -60.66 -35.01 5.31
CA LEU A 23 -59.29 -35.51 5.21
C LEU A 23 -58.51 -34.80 4.09
N ALA A 24 -59.12 -34.60 2.92
CA ALA A 24 -58.49 -33.93 1.77
C ALA A 24 -58.28 -32.43 2.02
N ASN A 25 -59.24 -31.74 2.65
CA ASN A 25 -59.12 -30.31 2.99
C ASN A 25 -57.99 -30.03 3.99
N GLY A 26 -57.61 -31.02 4.80
CA GLY A 26 -56.47 -30.93 5.71
C GLY A 26 -55.11 -31.24 5.07
N LYS A 27 -55.06 -31.59 3.78
CA LYS A 27 -53.81 -31.90 3.06
C LYS A 27 -53.40 -30.74 2.17
N GLN A 28 -52.10 -30.64 1.96
CA GLN A 28 -51.54 -29.77 0.93
C GLN A 28 -51.97 -30.25 -0.45
N ALA A 29 -52.39 -29.34 -1.33
CA ALA A 29 -52.73 -29.67 -2.71
C ALA A 29 -51.51 -30.28 -3.43
N ALA A 30 -51.77 -31.19 -4.38
CA ALA A 30 -50.70 -31.78 -5.18
C ALA A 30 -49.99 -30.70 -6.00
N ASP A 31 -48.68 -30.61 -5.83
CA ASP A 31 -47.81 -29.63 -6.48
C ASP A 31 -46.50 -30.32 -6.87
N ALA A 32 -46.09 -30.11 -8.10
CA ALA A 32 -44.96 -30.82 -8.69
C ALA A 32 -43.63 -30.38 -8.06
N THR A 33 -43.49 -29.11 -7.66
CA THR A 33 -42.31 -28.59 -6.97
C THR A 33 -42.20 -29.16 -5.55
N LEU A 34 -43.31 -29.21 -4.81
CA LEU A 34 -43.34 -29.82 -3.48
C LEU A 34 -43.07 -31.33 -3.53
N THR A 35 -43.57 -32.00 -4.56
CA THR A 35 -43.26 -33.42 -4.82
C THR A 35 -41.75 -33.61 -5.07
N ALA A 36 -41.13 -32.73 -5.87
CA ALA A 36 -39.69 -32.78 -6.14
C ALA A 36 -38.85 -32.55 -4.88
N LEU A 37 -39.24 -31.61 -4.01
CA LEU A 37 -38.56 -31.36 -2.73
C LEU A 37 -38.76 -32.52 -1.73
N ALA A 38 -39.97 -33.09 -1.65
CA ALA A 38 -40.28 -34.22 -0.78
C ALA A 38 -39.55 -35.50 -1.18
N ALA A 39 -39.15 -35.64 -2.45
CA ALA A 39 -38.39 -36.77 -2.96
C ALA A 39 -36.89 -36.71 -2.62
N LEU A 40 -36.38 -35.59 -2.09
CA LEU A 40 -34.96 -35.46 -1.73
C LEU A 40 -34.62 -36.30 -0.48
N ALA A 41 -33.56 -37.10 -0.57
CA ALA A 41 -33.07 -37.85 0.59
C ALA A 41 -32.47 -36.92 1.64
N THR A 42 -33.03 -36.90 2.85
CA THR A 42 -32.48 -36.08 3.94
C THR A 42 -31.11 -36.58 4.36
N ALA A 43 -30.14 -35.67 4.44
CA ALA A 43 -28.78 -35.97 4.87
C ALA A 43 -28.12 -34.72 5.45
N ALA A 44 -27.18 -34.93 6.38
CA ALA A 44 -26.35 -33.85 6.91
C ALA A 44 -25.49 -33.23 5.78
N ASP A 45 -25.14 -31.96 5.95
CA ASP A 45 -24.23 -31.25 5.04
C ASP A 45 -24.70 -31.21 3.57
N LYS A 46 -26.01 -31.22 3.33
CA LYS A 46 -26.62 -31.09 1.99
C LYS A 46 -27.44 -29.81 1.86
N LEU A 47 -27.42 -29.23 0.67
CA LEU A 47 -28.25 -28.09 0.27
C LEU A 47 -29.14 -28.49 -0.91
N PRO A 48 -30.47 -28.43 -0.76
CA PRO A 48 -31.41 -28.52 -1.89
C PRO A 48 -31.22 -27.37 -2.89
N TYR A 49 -31.27 -27.68 -4.17
CA TYR A 49 -31.30 -26.68 -5.25
C TYR A 49 -32.13 -27.19 -6.43
N PHE A 50 -32.69 -26.28 -7.22
CA PHE A 50 -33.46 -26.65 -8.42
C PHE A 50 -32.55 -26.85 -9.63
N THR A 51 -32.79 -27.91 -10.39
CA THR A 51 -32.09 -28.22 -11.66
C THR A 51 -32.96 -27.96 -12.89
N GLY A 52 -34.22 -27.55 -12.67
CA GLY A 52 -35.21 -27.20 -13.69
C GLY A 52 -36.58 -26.98 -13.03
N VAL A 53 -37.60 -26.67 -13.84
CA VAL A 53 -38.99 -26.60 -13.37
C VAL A 53 -39.39 -27.95 -12.80
N ASP A 54 -39.91 -27.96 -11.57
CA ASP A 54 -40.31 -29.16 -10.82
C ASP A 54 -39.23 -30.24 -10.68
N ARG A 55 -37.95 -29.82 -10.63
CA ARG A 55 -36.81 -30.72 -10.42
C ARG A 55 -35.86 -30.16 -9.38
N ALA A 56 -35.59 -30.94 -8.35
CA ALA A 56 -34.64 -30.59 -7.30
C ALA A 56 -33.56 -31.66 -7.16
N ALA A 57 -32.38 -31.24 -6.71
CA ALA A 57 -31.25 -32.12 -6.39
C ALA A 57 -30.55 -31.62 -5.12
N LEU A 58 -29.61 -32.43 -4.62
CA LEU A 58 -28.78 -32.07 -3.47
C LEU A 58 -27.35 -31.84 -3.91
N THR A 59 -26.74 -30.79 -3.37
CA THR A 59 -25.28 -30.60 -3.42
C THR A 59 -24.70 -30.66 -2.01
N ALA A 60 -23.40 -30.94 -1.90
CA ALA A 60 -22.71 -30.85 -0.61
C ALA A 60 -22.58 -29.37 -0.19
N LEU A 61 -22.95 -29.06 1.05
CA LEU A 61 -22.73 -27.76 1.66
C LEU A 61 -21.66 -27.91 2.72
N THR A 62 -20.48 -27.37 2.47
CA THR A 62 -19.35 -27.47 3.41
C THR A 62 -19.59 -26.66 4.68
N SER A 63 -18.80 -26.95 5.72
CA SER A 63 -18.77 -26.13 6.95
C SER A 63 -18.44 -24.67 6.65
N VAL A 64 -17.55 -24.41 5.70
CA VAL A 64 -17.20 -23.07 5.21
C VAL A 64 -18.41 -22.39 4.56
N GLY A 65 -19.12 -23.08 3.67
CA GLY A 65 -20.32 -22.55 3.04
C GLY A 65 -21.40 -22.18 4.06
N ARG A 66 -21.66 -23.06 5.04
CA ARG A 66 -22.59 -22.75 6.16
C ARG A 66 -22.12 -21.58 6.99
N ALA A 67 -20.83 -21.50 7.30
CA ALA A 67 -20.28 -20.44 8.10
C ALA A 67 -20.47 -19.08 7.43
N ILE A 68 -20.30 -18.99 6.10
CA ILE A 68 -20.51 -17.76 5.31
C ILE A 68 -22.00 -17.43 5.22
N LEU A 69 -22.86 -18.39 4.87
CA LEU A 69 -24.31 -18.16 4.75
C LEU A 69 -24.96 -17.74 6.07
N GLY A 70 -24.39 -18.16 7.21
CA GLY A 70 -24.86 -17.77 8.54
C GLY A 70 -24.38 -16.40 9.01
N LYS A 71 -23.58 -15.66 8.22
CA LYS A 71 -23.11 -14.31 8.58
C LYS A 71 -24.18 -13.26 8.29
N THR A 72 -24.30 -12.28 9.20
CA THR A 72 -25.33 -11.24 9.13
C THR A 72 -24.83 -9.90 8.58
N SER A 73 -23.52 -9.78 8.32
CA SER A 73 -22.91 -8.57 7.77
C SER A 73 -21.71 -8.88 6.88
N ILE A 74 -21.43 -7.98 5.93
CA ILE A 74 -20.23 -8.01 5.09
C ILE A 74 -18.97 -8.10 5.96
N GLN A 75 -18.89 -7.31 7.04
CA GLN A 75 -17.73 -7.33 7.94
C GLN A 75 -17.48 -8.72 8.52
N SER A 76 -18.53 -9.39 8.99
CA SER A 76 -18.40 -10.73 9.59
C SER A 76 -18.02 -11.82 8.57
N VAL A 77 -18.33 -11.62 7.29
CA VAL A 77 -17.82 -12.46 6.18
C VAL A 77 -16.34 -12.19 5.95
N LEU A 78 -15.94 -10.92 5.88
CA LEU A 78 -14.55 -10.52 5.70
C LEU A 78 -13.67 -11.04 6.85
N ASP A 79 -14.12 -10.89 8.10
CA ASP A 79 -13.42 -11.39 9.29
C ASP A 79 -13.24 -12.92 9.22
N TYR A 80 -14.28 -13.64 8.81
CA TYR A 80 -14.22 -15.10 8.65
C TYR A 80 -13.20 -15.52 7.57
N LEU A 81 -13.06 -14.73 6.52
CA LEU A 81 -12.06 -14.95 5.47
C LEU A 81 -10.66 -14.43 5.84
N GLY A 82 -10.49 -13.82 7.02
CA GLY A 82 -9.25 -13.14 7.41
C GLY A 82 -8.99 -11.84 6.63
N LEU A 83 -9.97 -11.37 5.85
CA LEU A 83 -9.93 -10.14 5.05
C LEU A 83 -10.55 -8.94 5.76
N GLY A 84 -10.86 -9.08 7.05
CA GLY A 84 -11.44 -8.04 7.89
C GLY A 84 -10.42 -6.94 8.21
N GLU A 85 -10.13 -6.75 9.49
CA GLU A 85 -9.17 -5.72 9.91
C GLU A 85 -7.74 -5.91 9.33
N GLY A 86 -7.43 -7.12 8.86
CA GLY A 86 -6.17 -7.54 8.27
C GLY A 86 -6.19 -7.67 6.74
N SER A 87 -6.68 -6.65 6.01
CA SER A 87 -6.22 -6.45 4.63
C SER A 87 -4.71 -6.64 4.55
N ALA A 88 -4.19 -7.20 3.46
CA ALA A 88 -2.75 -7.41 3.24
C ALA A 88 -1.91 -6.14 3.52
N LEU A 89 -2.52 -4.95 3.47
CA LEU A 89 -1.92 -3.68 3.86
C LEU A 89 -2.60 -3.09 5.11
N PRO A 90 -1.90 -2.97 6.25
CA PRO A 90 -2.42 -2.27 7.42
C PRO A 90 -2.84 -0.82 7.12
N VAL A 91 -3.83 -0.31 7.84
CA VAL A 91 -4.22 1.11 7.78
C VAL A 91 -3.04 1.98 8.20
N GLY A 92 -2.78 3.05 7.44
CA GLY A 92 -1.70 4.00 7.72
C GLY A 92 -0.34 3.66 7.10
N VAL A 93 -0.19 2.57 6.34
CA VAL A 93 1.06 2.30 5.59
C VAL A 93 1.12 3.20 4.35
N PRO A 94 2.16 4.04 4.18
CA PRO A 94 2.34 4.82 2.96
C PRO A 94 2.71 3.90 1.79
N VAL A 95 1.97 4.01 0.67
CA VAL A 95 2.25 3.28 -0.56
C VAL A 95 2.43 4.24 -1.74
N PRO A 96 3.35 3.96 -2.68
CA PRO A 96 3.46 4.72 -3.92
C PRO A 96 2.22 4.58 -4.80
N TRP A 97 1.71 5.70 -5.29
CA TRP A 97 0.56 5.81 -6.17
C TRP A 97 0.87 6.67 -7.41
N PRO A 98 0.63 6.17 -8.64
CA PRO A 98 1.12 6.81 -9.86
C PRO A 98 0.30 8.02 -10.31
N LEU A 99 -0.93 8.21 -9.80
CA LEU A 99 -1.82 9.28 -10.24
C LEU A 99 -1.88 10.40 -9.23
N GLU A 100 -2.26 11.60 -9.70
CA GLU A 100 -2.48 12.74 -8.82
C GLU A 100 -3.61 12.48 -7.82
N THR A 101 -4.72 11.86 -8.24
CA THR A 101 -5.87 11.63 -7.37
C THR A 101 -5.81 10.21 -6.77
N PRO A 102 -5.83 10.07 -5.43
CA PRO A 102 -5.90 8.76 -4.79
C PRO A 102 -7.26 8.07 -5.06
N PRO A 103 -7.34 6.74 -5.01
CA PRO A 103 -8.62 6.04 -5.05
C PRO A 103 -9.50 6.42 -3.86
N THR A 104 -10.82 6.21 -3.98
CA THR A 104 -11.75 6.36 -2.87
C THR A 104 -11.31 5.53 -1.66
N GLY A 105 -11.35 6.13 -0.46
CA GLY A 105 -10.90 5.48 0.77
C GLY A 105 -9.40 5.60 1.05
N TRP A 106 -8.66 6.39 0.26
CA TRP A 106 -7.24 6.67 0.46
C TRP A 106 -6.99 8.18 0.60
N LEU A 107 -5.97 8.53 1.39
CA LEU A 107 -5.56 9.91 1.65
C LEU A 107 -4.10 10.13 1.24
N LYS A 108 -3.75 11.33 0.77
CA LYS A 108 -2.36 11.68 0.44
C LYS A 108 -1.56 11.98 1.71
N CYS A 109 -0.30 11.54 1.74
CA CYS A 109 0.69 11.99 2.73
C CYS A 109 1.25 13.36 2.36
N ASN A 110 0.43 14.41 2.50
CA ASN A 110 0.76 15.78 2.13
C ASN A 110 0.65 16.76 3.32
N GLY A 111 0.76 16.26 4.56
CA GLY A 111 0.61 17.10 5.76
C GLY A 111 -0.84 17.38 6.19
N ALA A 112 -1.84 16.88 5.45
CA ALA A 112 -3.24 17.15 5.74
C ALA A 112 -3.70 16.54 7.08
N ALA A 113 -4.59 17.26 7.77
CA ALA A 113 -5.31 16.74 8.91
C ALA A 113 -6.45 15.80 8.47
N PHE A 114 -6.86 14.91 9.36
CA PHE A 114 -7.99 14.01 9.16
C PHE A 114 -8.84 13.89 10.44
N SER A 115 -10.08 13.42 10.32
CA SER A 115 -10.98 13.21 11.46
C SER A 115 -10.74 11.84 12.08
N SER A 116 -10.50 11.82 13.40
CA SER A 116 -10.40 10.59 14.20
C SER A 116 -11.72 9.83 14.30
N GLU A 117 -12.84 10.55 14.21
CA GLU A 117 -14.19 9.97 14.24
C GLU A 117 -14.47 9.19 12.95
N MET A 118 -14.07 9.77 11.81
CA MET A 118 -14.22 9.14 10.50
C MET A 118 -13.19 8.04 10.25
N TYR A 119 -11.96 8.23 10.75
CA TYR A 119 -10.83 7.30 10.51
C TYR A 119 -10.14 6.89 11.83
N PRO A 120 -10.84 6.19 12.74
CA PRO A 120 -10.30 5.85 14.06
C PRO A 120 -9.08 4.92 14.00
N LYS A 121 -9.00 4.06 12.99
CA LYS A 121 -7.83 3.18 12.77
C LYS A 121 -6.61 3.98 12.31
N LEU A 122 -6.81 4.97 11.45
CA LEU A 122 -5.75 5.87 11.00
C LEU A 122 -5.26 6.75 12.15
N ALA A 123 -6.15 7.18 13.05
CA ALA A 123 -5.79 7.92 14.26
C ALA A 123 -4.89 7.11 15.21
N LYS A 124 -5.04 5.78 15.27
CA LYS A 124 -4.10 4.92 16.03
C LYS A 124 -2.70 4.89 15.40
N ALA A 125 -2.62 4.90 14.07
CA ALA A 125 -1.34 4.93 13.35
C ALA A 125 -0.68 6.33 13.36
N TYR A 126 -1.48 7.40 13.32
CA TYR A 126 -1.05 8.79 13.34
C TYR A 126 -1.79 9.58 14.44
N PRO A 127 -1.33 9.51 15.70
CA PRO A 127 -2.04 10.08 16.85
C PRO A 127 -2.22 11.60 16.85
N THR A 128 -1.48 12.33 16.00
CA THR A 128 -1.61 13.77 15.83
C THR A 128 -2.79 14.16 14.93
N ASN A 129 -3.53 13.18 14.40
CA ASN A 129 -4.59 13.36 13.41
C ASN A 129 -4.13 14.14 12.16
N LYS A 130 -2.84 14.03 11.83
CA LYS A 130 -2.22 14.59 10.63
C LYS A 130 -1.34 13.55 9.97
N LEU A 131 -1.40 13.50 8.65
CA LEU A 131 -0.48 12.68 7.86
C LEU A 131 0.87 13.38 7.74
N PRO A 132 1.98 12.63 7.61
CA PRO A 132 3.25 13.22 7.26
C PRO A 132 3.17 13.89 5.89
N ASP A 133 3.97 14.93 5.67
CA ASP A 133 4.21 15.46 4.33
C ASP A 133 5.41 14.73 3.74
N LEU A 134 5.14 13.80 2.81
CA LEU A 134 6.17 12.96 2.19
C LEU A 134 6.50 13.40 0.76
N ARG A 135 6.06 14.59 0.35
CA ARG A 135 6.35 15.13 -0.99
C ARG A 135 7.82 15.49 -1.07
N GLY A 136 8.55 14.77 -1.93
CA GLY A 136 10.00 14.94 -2.10
C GLY A 136 10.85 14.20 -1.07
N GLU A 137 10.23 13.47 -0.13
CA GLU A 137 10.92 12.81 0.96
C GLU A 137 11.29 11.35 0.65
N PHE A 138 12.38 10.88 1.25
CA PHE A 138 12.73 9.46 1.29
C PHE A 138 12.34 8.86 2.63
N ILE A 139 11.61 7.74 2.60
CA ILE A 139 11.31 6.97 3.80
C ILE A 139 12.52 6.09 4.12
N ARG A 140 13.02 6.18 5.36
CA ARG A 140 14.09 5.31 5.86
C ARG A 140 13.58 4.40 6.97
N GLY A 141 14.25 3.26 7.16
CA GLY A 141 14.03 2.41 8.33
C GLY A 141 14.37 3.15 9.62
N TRP A 142 13.53 3.00 10.64
CA TRP A 142 13.80 3.49 11.97
C TRP A 142 14.91 2.65 12.62
N ASP A 143 15.82 3.31 13.34
CA ASP A 143 16.99 2.67 13.95
C ASP A 143 16.63 1.70 15.07
N ASP A 144 15.55 2.00 15.82
CA ASP A 144 15.04 1.19 16.94
C ASP A 144 16.14 0.68 17.90
N GLY A 145 17.12 1.55 18.20
CA GLY A 145 18.21 1.24 19.12
C GLY A 145 19.37 0.44 18.54
N ARG A 146 19.43 0.22 17.21
CA ARG A 146 20.57 -0.44 16.56
C ARG A 146 21.86 0.39 16.63
N GLY A 147 21.76 1.71 16.77
CA GLY A 147 22.89 2.64 16.93
C GLY A 147 23.49 3.15 15.62
N VAL A 148 22.84 2.94 14.47
CA VAL A 148 23.26 3.48 13.17
C VAL A 148 22.77 4.91 12.97
N ASP A 149 21.56 5.21 13.42
CA ASP A 149 20.94 6.55 13.38
C ASP A 149 20.39 6.90 14.77
N ALA A 150 21.30 7.00 15.73
CA ALA A 150 20.98 7.21 17.14
C ALA A 150 20.25 8.55 17.36
N GLY A 151 19.24 8.54 18.24
CA GLY A 151 18.43 9.73 18.52
C GLY A 151 17.31 9.99 17.50
N ARG A 152 17.18 9.16 16.46
CA ARG A 152 16.07 9.23 15.50
C ARG A 152 14.76 8.73 16.10
N ALA A 153 13.69 9.50 15.97
CA ALA A 153 12.33 9.10 16.35
C ALA A 153 11.52 8.62 15.13
N LEU A 154 10.42 7.91 15.34
CA LEU A 154 9.45 7.65 14.27
C LEU A 154 8.83 8.97 13.78
N LEU A 155 8.64 9.08 12.46
CA LEU A 155 7.98 10.20 11.79
C LEU A 155 8.62 11.60 11.95
N ASN A 156 9.78 11.73 12.58
CA ASN A 156 10.50 13.00 12.56
C ASN A 156 11.10 13.24 11.16
N TRP A 157 11.35 14.50 10.81
CA TRP A 157 12.00 14.90 9.56
C TRP A 157 13.51 15.14 9.80
N GLN A 158 14.35 14.98 8.77
CA GLN A 158 15.74 15.46 8.78
C GLN A 158 16.07 16.15 7.47
N PRO A 159 16.93 17.19 7.49
CA PRO A 159 17.53 17.70 6.27
C PRO A 159 18.49 16.67 5.67
N HIS A 160 18.81 16.86 4.40
CA HIS A 160 19.94 16.16 3.79
C HIS A 160 21.24 16.53 4.53
N THR A 161 22.20 15.61 4.54
CA THR A 161 23.54 15.87 5.05
C THR A 161 24.52 15.04 4.22
N ILE A 162 25.70 15.60 3.97
CA ILE A 162 26.81 14.89 3.33
C ILE A 162 27.81 14.58 4.44
N LEU A 163 28.35 13.36 4.45
CA LEU A 163 29.37 12.99 5.41
C LEU A 163 30.58 13.93 5.26
N ASP A 164 31.15 14.32 6.40
CA ASP A 164 32.39 15.09 6.39
C ASP A 164 33.47 14.33 5.59
N HIS A 165 34.14 15.05 4.69
CA HIS A 165 35.18 14.49 3.84
C HIS A 165 36.09 15.59 3.30
N ALA A 166 37.33 15.21 3.00
CA ALA A 166 38.32 16.10 2.40
C ALA A 166 38.81 15.55 1.06
N HIS A 167 39.23 16.45 0.18
CA HIS A 167 39.93 16.12 -1.06
C HIS A 167 41.37 16.61 -0.95
N TYR A 168 42.33 15.76 -1.33
CA TYR A 168 43.71 16.20 -1.51
C TYR A 168 43.79 17.00 -2.80
N MET A 169 44.18 18.25 -2.69
CA MET A 169 44.45 19.12 -3.82
C MET A 169 45.95 19.33 -3.91
N GLU A 170 46.56 18.91 -5.01
CA GLU A 170 47.96 19.18 -5.29
C GLU A 170 48.08 20.59 -5.90
N LEU A 171 48.68 21.51 -5.15
CA LEU A 171 48.94 22.88 -5.59
C LEU A 171 50.43 23.00 -5.93
N TRP A 172 50.75 23.38 -7.17
CA TRP A 172 52.12 23.77 -7.52
C TRP A 172 52.30 25.26 -7.25
N THR A 173 53.26 25.60 -6.39
CA THR A 173 53.51 26.99 -5.99
C THR A 173 54.64 27.65 -6.79
N GLY A 174 55.08 27.02 -7.89
CA GLY A 174 56.27 27.43 -8.62
C GLY A 174 57.56 27.26 -7.79
N ASP A 175 58.71 27.48 -8.43
CA ASP A 175 59.98 27.62 -7.72
C ASP A 175 60.00 28.96 -6.97
N GLY A 176 60.34 28.94 -5.69
CA GLY A 176 60.48 30.16 -4.86
C GLY A 176 59.36 30.43 -3.84
N LEU A 177 58.32 29.58 -3.73
CA LEU A 177 57.49 29.61 -2.53
C LEU A 177 58.28 28.93 -1.40
N ALA A 178 58.86 29.73 -0.51
CA ALA A 178 59.62 29.23 0.64
C ALA A 178 58.81 28.14 1.37
N ALA A 179 59.33 26.91 1.35
CA ALA A 179 58.79 25.79 2.10
C ALA A 179 58.58 26.22 3.56
N GLY A 180 57.35 26.49 3.96
CA GLY A 180 57.02 26.98 5.32
C GLY A 180 55.90 28.03 5.43
N SER A 181 55.38 28.56 4.33
CA SER A 181 54.34 29.62 4.33
C SER A 181 52.89 29.13 4.31
N ALA A 182 52.64 27.84 4.10
CA ALA A 182 51.32 27.23 4.32
C ALA A 182 51.31 26.52 5.69
N ARG A 183 50.57 27.08 6.65
CA ARG A 183 50.39 26.51 7.99
C ARG A 183 48.91 26.40 8.32
N GLU A 184 48.52 25.31 8.97
CA GLU A 184 47.17 25.13 9.51
C GLU A 184 46.86 26.20 10.56
N GLY A 185 45.68 26.84 10.47
CA GLY A 185 45.19 27.76 11.51
C GLY A 185 45.62 29.23 11.42
N VAL A 186 46.43 29.64 10.44
CA VAL A 186 46.61 31.06 10.08
C VAL A 186 45.67 31.40 8.93
N ASN A 187 44.85 32.44 9.10
CA ASN A 187 43.84 32.95 8.16
C ASN A 187 44.31 32.81 6.68
N PRO A 188 43.89 31.77 5.94
CA PRO A 188 44.58 31.37 4.72
C PRO A 188 43.93 32.10 3.55
N GLY A 189 44.13 33.41 3.49
CA GLY A 189 44.23 34.02 2.17
C GLY A 189 45.50 33.42 1.56
N ILE A 190 45.38 32.41 0.70
CA ILE A 190 46.48 32.06 -0.19
C ILE A 190 46.78 33.34 -0.95
N LEU A 191 47.85 34.04 -0.57
CA LEU A 191 48.33 35.21 -1.27
C LEU A 191 48.89 34.68 -2.58
N ALA A 192 48.04 34.64 -3.61
CA ALA A 192 48.47 34.43 -4.98
C ALA A 192 49.54 35.49 -5.27
N THR A 193 50.79 35.04 -5.32
CA THR A 193 51.94 35.91 -5.54
C THR A 193 51.72 36.67 -6.85
N TYR A 194 52.04 37.97 -6.86
CA TYR A 194 52.07 38.75 -8.09
C TYR A 194 53.14 38.16 -9.02
N GLY A 195 52.71 37.37 -10.01
CA GLY A 195 53.59 36.73 -11.00
C GLY A 195 52.94 35.52 -11.67
N ASP A 196 52.63 35.66 -12.95
CA ASP A 196 52.28 34.68 -14.02
C ASP A 196 51.58 33.32 -13.76
N GLY A 197 51.09 32.98 -12.57
CA GLY A 197 50.35 31.72 -12.40
C GLY A 197 49.91 31.44 -10.97
N GLY A 198 48.80 32.04 -10.55
CA GLY A 198 48.14 31.66 -9.31
C GLY A 198 47.53 30.25 -9.40
N ILE A 199 47.86 29.39 -8.42
CA ILE A 199 47.14 28.19 -7.90
C ILE A 199 46.73 27.07 -8.90
N VAL A 200 46.78 27.28 -10.22
CA VAL A 200 46.19 26.39 -11.22
C VAL A 200 47.15 26.16 -12.40
N LYS A 201 47.38 24.90 -12.78
CA LYS A 201 48.05 24.51 -14.04
C LYS A 201 47.04 24.42 -15.19
N THR A 202 47.44 24.81 -16.39
CA THR A 202 46.92 24.27 -17.66
C THR A 202 47.93 23.23 -18.17
N ASP A 203 47.47 22.15 -18.77
CA ASP A 203 48.32 21.17 -19.50
C ASP A 203 48.81 21.73 -20.85
N GLU A 204 48.27 22.86 -21.29
CA GLU A 204 48.70 23.60 -22.47
C GLU A 204 49.73 24.69 -22.12
N PRO A 205 50.95 24.67 -22.70
CA PRO A 205 51.94 25.71 -22.52
C PRO A 205 51.45 27.08 -23.02
N GLY A 206 51.61 28.14 -22.21
CA GLY A 206 51.34 29.53 -22.59
C GLY A 206 49.92 30.05 -22.30
N HIS A 207 49.02 29.22 -21.75
CA HIS A 207 47.68 29.65 -21.38
C HIS A 207 47.64 30.25 -19.97
N LYS A 208 47.27 31.54 -19.86
CA LYS A 208 47.03 32.20 -18.57
C LYS A 208 45.66 31.81 -18.03
N VAL A 209 45.62 31.30 -16.80
CA VAL A 209 44.37 31.00 -16.10
C VAL A 209 43.77 32.29 -15.50
N PRO A 210 42.51 32.65 -15.82
CA PRO A 210 41.88 33.85 -15.26
C PRO A 210 41.75 33.78 -13.73
N SER A 211 41.95 34.91 -13.05
CA SER A 211 41.87 35.06 -11.59
C SER A 211 40.48 34.79 -10.97
N SER A 212 39.46 34.56 -11.79
CA SER A 212 38.07 34.34 -11.38
C SER A 212 37.67 32.87 -11.23
N LEU A 213 38.61 31.93 -11.37
CA LEU A 213 38.36 30.49 -11.21
C LEU A 213 38.16 30.12 -9.74
N ARG A 214 37.00 29.54 -9.41
CA ARG A 214 36.54 29.31 -8.02
C ARG A 214 36.24 27.85 -7.68
N ALA A 215 36.24 26.93 -8.65
CA ALA A 215 35.88 25.53 -8.40
C ALA A 215 36.89 24.57 -9.05
N ILE A 216 37.45 23.70 -8.21
CA ILE A 216 38.32 22.59 -8.60
C ILE A 216 37.50 21.32 -8.40
N SER A 217 37.29 20.56 -9.47
CA SER A 217 36.63 19.25 -9.42
C SER A 217 37.65 18.13 -9.62
N SER A 218 37.29 16.90 -9.22
CA SER A 218 38.12 15.70 -9.43
C SER A 218 38.38 15.33 -10.89
N ARG A 219 37.81 16.08 -11.85
CA ARG A 219 37.94 15.80 -13.29
C ARG A 219 38.49 16.97 -14.11
N SER A 220 38.33 18.23 -13.67
CA SER A 220 38.79 19.43 -14.38
C SER A 220 38.61 20.71 -13.54
N VAL A 221 39.35 21.76 -13.90
CA VAL A 221 39.07 23.14 -13.48
C VAL A 221 38.01 23.74 -14.42
N LYS A 222 36.90 24.25 -13.87
CA LYS A 222 35.77 24.80 -14.66
C LYS A 222 35.36 26.15 -14.11
N ARG A 223 34.82 27.04 -14.96
CA ARG A 223 34.20 28.28 -14.46
C ARG A 223 32.98 27.93 -13.60
N TYR A 224 32.67 28.79 -12.64
CA TYR A 224 31.42 28.68 -11.87
C TYR A 224 30.23 28.68 -12.85
N GLY A 225 29.42 27.61 -12.83
CA GLY A 225 28.33 27.39 -13.80
C GLY A 225 28.66 26.46 -14.98
N GLU A 226 29.92 26.08 -15.19
CA GLU A 226 30.34 25.11 -16.22
C GLU A 226 30.47 23.66 -15.70
N ILE A 227 30.17 23.43 -14.40
CA ILE A 227 30.17 22.09 -13.82
C ILE A 227 28.98 21.31 -14.41
N SER A 228 29.31 20.30 -15.21
CA SER A 228 28.37 19.49 -16.00
C SER A 228 27.40 18.67 -15.15
N GLY A 229 26.21 18.43 -15.74
CA GLY A 229 25.37 17.22 -15.60
C GLY A 229 25.22 16.60 -14.21
N ASN A 230 24.02 16.73 -13.63
CA ASN A 230 23.58 16.16 -12.34
C ASN A 230 24.00 16.91 -11.07
N VAL A 231 24.30 18.21 -11.17
CA VAL A 231 24.39 19.12 -10.01
C VAL A 231 23.04 19.82 -9.86
N GLY A 232 22.51 19.89 -8.63
CA GLY A 232 21.26 20.57 -8.31
C GLY A 232 21.27 21.14 -6.90
N THR A 233 20.21 21.86 -6.51
CA THR A 233 20.04 22.45 -5.17
C THR A 233 20.02 21.40 -4.05
N GLU A 234 19.70 20.16 -4.40
CA GLU A 234 19.63 19.03 -3.47
C GLU A 234 20.33 17.80 -4.08
N THR A 235 21.02 17.04 -3.23
CA THR A 235 21.57 15.72 -3.61
C THR A 235 20.47 14.68 -3.50
N ARG A 236 20.11 14.04 -4.62
CA ARG A 236 19.09 13.00 -4.66
C ARG A 236 19.56 11.78 -5.46
N PRO A 237 19.19 10.56 -5.05
CA PRO A 237 19.33 9.40 -5.93
C PRO A 237 18.44 9.59 -7.16
N ARG A 238 18.76 8.86 -8.25
CA ARG A 238 17.84 8.74 -9.39
C ARG A 238 16.52 8.18 -8.89
N ASN A 239 15.42 8.88 -9.18
CA ASN A 239 14.10 8.51 -8.69
C ASN A 239 13.00 8.84 -9.70
N VAL A 240 11.82 8.26 -9.50
CA VAL A 240 10.58 8.55 -10.23
C VAL A 240 9.54 8.98 -9.20
N ALA A 241 8.84 10.07 -9.45
CA ALA A 241 7.89 10.64 -8.50
C ALA A 241 6.54 9.89 -8.51
N PHE A 242 6.12 9.44 -7.33
CA PHE A 242 4.80 8.89 -7.05
C PHE A 242 4.19 9.68 -5.88
N ASN A 243 2.86 9.71 -5.77
CA ASN A 243 2.24 10.13 -4.52
C ASN A 243 2.46 9.06 -3.45
N TYR A 244 2.73 9.46 -2.21
CA TYR A 244 2.52 8.55 -1.08
C TYR A 244 1.07 8.70 -0.60
N ILE A 245 0.35 7.58 -0.52
CA ILE A 245 -1.03 7.53 -0.04
C ILE A 245 -1.17 6.50 1.08
N VAL A 246 -2.12 6.70 1.98
CA VAL A 246 -2.48 5.74 3.03
C VAL A 246 -3.93 5.34 2.91
N ARG A 247 -4.22 4.08 3.24
CA ARG A 247 -5.60 3.61 3.38
C ARG A 247 -6.23 4.32 4.59
N ALA A 248 -7.44 4.83 4.42
CA ALA A 248 -8.15 5.57 5.47
C ALA A 248 -9.00 4.67 6.39
N ALA A 249 -9.45 3.51 5.89
CA ALA A 249 -10.29 2.55 6.63
C ALA A 249 -10.03 1.08 6.22
#